data_AF-A0A9X3K8E3-F1
#
_entry.id   AF-A0A9X3K8E3-F1
#
_cell.length_a   1.000
_cell.length_b   1.000
_cell.length_c   1.000
_cell.angle_alpha   90.00
_cell.angle_beta   90.00
_cell.angle_gamma   90.00
#
_symmetry.space_group_name_H-M   'P 1'
#
loop_
_entity.id
_entity.type
_entity.pdbx_description
1 polymer ?
#
loop_
_entity_poly.entity_id
_entity_poly.type
_entity_poly.pdbx_seq_one_letter_code
_entity_poly.pdbx_strand_id
1 'polypeptide(L)'
;MELFECLQLVAIILGPAIGVALTILYTNLKSKKDLKRKEFLNLVAYRKSIPVSQVFVDSLNKIDVIFKNDAQIIAEWKKAQAELKKKPFNITDFDNRMLDLLKVMGESLGYNMDRQTDLSDFYTPENHYSALQLQVTLNQEFLRVLENSESFSTPKKK
;
A
#
# COMPACT_ATOMS: atom_id res chain seq x y z
N MET A 1 11.56 61.34 2.37
CA MET A 1 11.51 59.89 2.16
C MET A 1 11.15 59.71 0.71
N GLU A 2 12.13 59.31 -0.09
CA GLU A 2 11.93 59.10 -1.52
C GLU A 2 10.93 57.95 -1.70
N LEU A 3 10.01 58.05 -2.66
CA LEU A 3 8.99 57.02 -2.93
C LEU A 3 9.62 55.60 -3.07
N PHE A 4 10.86 55.57 -3.56
CA PHE A 4 11.67 54.38 -3.72
C PHE A 4 12.04 53.69 -2.40
N GLU A 5 12.33 54.46 -1.34
CA GLU A 5 12.67 53.92 -0.01
C GLU A 5 11.44 53.26 0.65
N CYS A 6 10.26 53.88 0.50
CA CYS A 6 9.00 53.29 0.96
C CYS A 6 8.73 51.95 0.26
N LEU A 7 8.96 51.88 -1.06
CA LEU A 7 8.81 50.65 -1.85
C LEU A 7 9.77 49.56 -1.40
N GLN A 8 11.04 49.88 -1.16
CA GLN A 8 12.04 48.92 -0.68
C GLN A 8 11.70 48.39 0.72
N LEU A 9 11.29 49.26 1.64
CA LEU A 9 10.93 48.86 3.01
C LEU A 9 9.70 47.94 3.01
N VAL A 10 8.69 48.27 2.20
CA VAL A 10 7.50 47.43 2.00
C VAL A 10 7.88 46.08 1.39
N ALA A 11 8.77 46.04 0.41
CA ALA A 11 9.22 44.79 -0.22
C ALA A 11 9.98 43.87 0.75
N ILE A 12 10.84 44.42 1.61
CA ILE A 12 11.58 43.66 2.63
C ILE A 12 10.64 43.01 3.65
N ILE A 13 9.55 43.68 4.00
CA ILE A 13 8.56 43.18 4.97
C ILE A 13 7.58 42.20 4.30
N LEU A 14 7.07 42.53 3.11
CA LEU A 14 6.06 41.71 2.42
C LEU A 14 6.65 40.49 1.70
N GLY A 15 7.89 40.56 1.23
CA GLY A 15 8.56 39.48 0.50
C GLY A 15 8.53 38.14 1.25
N PRO A 16 8.97 38.08 2.52
CA PRO A 16 8.90 36.88 3.34
C PRO A 16 7.47 36.37 3.55
N ALA A 17 6.51 37.26 3.79
CA ALA A 17 5.11 36.89 4.03
C ALA A 17 4.48 36.21 2.79
N ILE A 18 4.71 36.78 1.60
CA ILE A 18 4.26 36.22 0.33
C ILE A 18 4.97 34.88 0.07
N GLY A 19 6.28 34.79 0.33
CA GLY A 19 7.05 33.56 0.19
C GLY A 19 6.52 32.42 1.04
N VAL A 20 6.19 32.69 2.31
CA VAL A 20 5.58 31.70 3.21
C VAL A 20 4.18 31.30 2.73
N ALA A 21 3.35 32.25 2.31
CA ALA A 21 2.02 31.97 1.80
C ALA A 21 2.06 31.03 0.57
N LEU A 22 2.92 31.33 -0.41
CA LEU A 22 3.13 30.47 -1.58
C LEU A 22 3.64 29.08 -1.19
N THR A 23 4.56 29.02 -0.22
CA THR A 23 5.11 27.75 0.28
C THR A 23 4.03 26.89 0.93
N ILE A 24 3.15 27.47 1.76
CA ILE A 24 2.05 26.74 2.41
C ILE A 24 1.06 26.22 1.36
N LEU A 25 0.68 27.05 0.39
CA LEU A 25 -0.23 26.66 -0.69
C LEU A 25 0.35 25.50 -1.52
N TYR A 26 1.60 25.61 -1.92
CA TYR A 26 2.30 24.57 -2.66
C TYR A 26 2.38 23.27 -1.84
N THR A 27 2.73 23.37 -0.56
CA THR A 27 2.85 22.21 0.34
C THR A 27 1.51 21.50 0.53
N ASN A 28 0.41 22.24 0.65
CA ASN A 28 -0.93 21.67 0.77
C ASN A 28 -1.40 20.95 -0.50
N LEU A 29 -1.02 21.46 -1.68
CA LEU A 29 -1.32 20.80 -2.94
C LEU A 29 -0.46 19.54 -3.12
N LYS A 30 0.82 19.62 -2.75
CA LYS A 30 1.76 18.52 -2.84
C LYS A 30 1.43 17.40 -1.86
N SER A 31 1.06 17.71 -0.62
CA SER A 31 0.79 16.72 0.43
C SER A 31 -0.33 15.74 0.04
N LYS A 32 -1.38 16.21 -0.63
CA LYS A 32 -2.47 15.34 -1.14
C LYS A 32 -1.98 14.36 -2.20
N LYS A 33 -1.11 14.81 -3.11
CA LYS A 33 -0.50 13.93 -4.14
C LYS A 33 0.48 12.94 -3.51
N ASP A 34 1.29 13.40 -2.56
CA ASP A 34 2.26 12.57 -1.85
C ASP A 34 1.58 11.48 -1.02
N LEU A 35 0.42 11.76 -0.40
CA LEU A 35 -0.38 10.76 0.30
C LEU A 35 -0.88 9.67 -0.63
N LYS A 36 -1.48 10.04 -1.78
CA LYS A 36 -1.92 9.06 -2.79
C LYS A 36 -0.75 8.21 -3.29
N ARG A 37 0.40 8.84 -3.58
CA ARG A 37 1.62 8.17 -4.02
C ARG A 37 2.16 7.21 -2.97
N LYS A 38 2.20 7.61 -1.70
CA LYS A 38 2.65 6.77 -0.59
C LYS A 38 1.79 5.51 -0.46
N GLU A 39 0.47 5.66 -0.46
CA GLU A 39 -0.43 4.51 -0.31
C GLU A 39 -0.39 3.60 -1.54
N PHE A 40 -0.29 4.17 -2.74
CA PHE A 40 -0.03 3.40 -3.95
C PHE A 40 1.25 2.56 -3.85
N LEU A 41 2.37 3.17 -3.44
CA LEU A 41 3.65 2.46 -3.29
C LEU A 41 3.59 1.38 -2.20
N ASN A 42 2.88 1.62 -1.09
CA ASN A 42 2.65 0.59 -0.07
C ASN A 42 1.91 -0.62 -0.64
N LEU A 43 0.84 -0.39 -1.42
CA LEU A 43 0.10 -1.48 -2.05
C LEU A 43 0.99 -2.26 -3.02
N VAL A 44 1.76 -1.59 -3.86
CA VAL A 44 2.70 -2.24 -4.78
C VAL A 44 3.76 -3.05 -4.03
N ALA A 45 4.33 -2.50 -2.96
CA ALA A 45 5.41 -3.11 -2.20
C ALA A 45 4.98 -4.37 -1.43
N TYR A 46 3.78 -4.36 -0.85
CA TYR A 46 3.34 -5.43 0.05
C TYR A 46 2.32 -6.39 -0.57
N ARG A 47 1.95 -6.23 -1.85
CA ARG A 47 0.88 -7.01 -2.53
C ARG A 47 0.98 -8.53 -2.42
N LYS A 48 2.20 -9.10 -2.45
CA LYS A 48 2.46 -10.54 -2.34
C LYS A 48 3.29 -10.88 -1.09
N SER A 49 3.23 -10.02 -0.07
CA SER A 49 3.88 -10.29 1.21
C SER A 49 3.27 -11.53 1.86
N ILE A 50 4.14 -12.43 2.33
CA ILE A 50 3.76 -13.63 3.09
C ILE A 50 4.53 -13.56 4.41
N PRO A 51 3.86 -13.52 5.58
CA PRO A 51 2.41 -13.36 5.76
C PRO A 51 1.91 -11.99 5.27
N VAL A 52 0.59 -11.84 5.12
CA VAL A 52 -0.02 -10.58 4.69
C VAL A 52 0.36 -9.45 5.65
N SER A 53 1.05 -8.42 5.14
CA SER A 53 1.47 -7.27 5.93
C SER A 53 0.29 -6.44 6.43
N GLN A 54 0.33 -6.00 7.69
CA GLN A 54 -0.65 -5.05 8.22
C GLN A 54 -0.69 -3.75 7.40
N VAL A 55 0.46 -3.31 6.88
CA VAL A 55 0.55 -2.11 6.04
C VAL A 55 -0.28 -2.28 4.76
N PHE A 56 -0.30 -3.49 4.19
CA PHE A 56 -1.11 -3.77 3.00
C PHE A 56 -2.60 -3.62 3.31
N VAL A 57 -3.07 -4.23 4.41
CA VAL A 57 -4.47 -4.16 4.85
C VAL A 57 -4.89 -2.72 5.17
N ASP A 58 -4.05 -1.99 5.90
CA ASP A 58 -4.30 -0.60 6.24
C ASP A 58 -4.36 0.30 5.00
N SER A 59 -3.49 0.06 4.02
CA SER A 59 -3.53 0.77 2.74
C SER A 59 -4.80 0.47 1.94
N LEU A 60 -5.26 -0.78 1.91
CA LEU A 60 -6.54 -1.15 1.28
C LEU A 60 -7.73 -0.42 1.92
N ASN A 61 -7.77 -0.36 3.25
CA ASN A 61 -8.84 0.29 4.00
C ASN A 61 -8.91 1.81 3.77
N LYS A 62 -7.80 2.44 3.36
CA LYS A 62 -7.75 3.89 3.10
C LYS A 62 -8.13 4.27 1.68
N ILE A 63 -8.27 3.32 0.76
CA ILE A 63 -8.50 3.61 -0.68
C ILE A 63 -9.75 4.49 -0.85
N ASP A 64 -10.87 4.12 -0.22
CA ASP A 64 -12.13 4.85 -0.34
C ASP A 64 -12.05 6.31 0.16
N VAL A 65 -11.16 6.59 1.10
CA VAL A 65 -10.95 7.93 1.67
C VAL A 65 -10.01 8.76 0.81
N ILE A 66 -8.87 8.18 0.41
CA ILE A 66 -7.77 8.89 -0.25
C ILE A 66 -8.05 9.11 -1.74
N PHE A 67 -8.72 8.15 -2.39
CA PHE A 67 -9.09 8.19 -3.80
C PHE A 67 -10.57 8.50 -4.01
N LYS A 68 -11.25 9.09 -3.01
CA LYS A 68 -12.67 9.45 -3.06
C LYS A 68 -13.09 10.21 -4.33
N ASN A 69 -12.20 11.07 -4.84
CA ASN A 69 -12.47 11.91 -6.01
C ASN A 69 -12.13 11.22 -7.34
N ASP A 70 -11.54 10.02 -7.31
CA ASP A 70 -11.12 9.26 -8.49
C ASP A 70 -12.07 8.09 -8.72
N ALA A 71 -13.21 8.37 -9.38
CA ALA A 71 -14.30 7.40 -9.56
C ALA A 71 -13.86 6.08 -10.22
N GLN A 72 -12.89 6.14 -11.14
CA GLN A 72 -12.35 4.96 -11.81
C GLN A 72 -11.60 4.04 -10.83
N ILE A 73 -10.77 4.60 -9.94
CA ILE A 73 -10.04 3.84 -8.92
C ILE A 73 -11.01 3.19 -7.94
N ILE A 74 -12.02 3.93 -7.48
CA ILE A 74 -13.06 3.40 -6.58
C ILE A 74 -13.86 2.27 -7.26
N ALA A 75 -14.16 2.40 -8.56
CA ALA A 75 -14.86 1.36 -9.30
C ALA A 75 -14.05 0.06 -9.40
N GLU A 76 -12.76 0.14 -9.73
CA GLU A 76 -11.87 -1.03 -9.75
C GLU A 76 -11.68 -1.64 -8.35
N TRP A 77 -11.57 -0.80 -7.32
CA TRP A 77 -11.45 -1.27 -5.95
C TRP A 77 -12.66 -2.08 -5.50
N LYS A 78 -13.87 -1.63 -5.84
CA LYS A 78 -15.11 -2.38 -5.56
C LYS A 78 -15.15 -3.73 -6.27
N LYS A 79 -14.58 -3.85 -7.47
CA LYS A 79 -14.45 -5.15 -8.16
C LYS A 79 -13.50 -6.08 -7.40
N ALA A 80 -12.34 -5.58 -6.97
CA ALA A 80 -11.41 -6.36 -6.16
C ALA A 80 -12.03 -6.80 -4.81
N GLN A 81 -12.76 -5.91 -4.13
CA GLN A 81 -13.50 -6.26 -2.91
C GLN A 81 -14.58 -7.32 -3.15
N ALA A 82 -15.22 -7.32 -4.31
CA ALA A 82 -16.23 -8.33 -4.64
C ALA A 82 -15.59 -9.73 -4.72
N GLU A 83 -14.38 -9.85 -5.26
CA GLU A 83 -13.63 -11.12 -5.30
C GLU A 83 -13.30 -11.63 -3.88
N LEU A 84 -12.93 -10.74 -2.95
CA LEU A 84 -12.69 -11.11 -1.55
C LEU A 84 -13.91 -11.68 -0.83
N LYS A 85 -15.12 -11.33 -1.29
CA LYS A 85 -16.38 -11.79 -0.68
C LYS A 85 -16.89 -13.10 -1.28
N LYS A 86 -16.34 -13.56 -2.41
CA LYS A 86 -16.76 -14.81 -3.06
C LYS A 86 -16.34 -16.02 -2.24
N LYS A 87 -17.20 -17.04 -2.25
CA LYS A 87 -16.93 -18.36 -1.66
C LYS A 87 -17.19 -19.44 -2.73
N PRO A 88 -16.20 -20.28 -3.07
CA PRO A 88 -14.83 -20.29 -2.56
C PRO A 88 -14.03 -19.06 -2.99
N PHE A 89 -13.05 -18.66 -2.15
CA PHE A 89 -12.15 -17.56 -2.46
C PHE A 89 -11.14 -18.00 -3.53
N ASN A 90 -11.02 -17.23 -4.62
CA ASN A 90 -10.02 -17.44 -5.65
C ASN A 90 -8.95 -16.34 -5.59
N ILE A 91 -7.75 -16.71 -5.13
CA ILE A 91 -6.63 -15.78 -5.00
C ILE A 91 -6.18 -15.22 -6.35
N THR A 92 -6.23 -16.02 -7.42
CA THR A 92 -5.81 -15.58 -8.76
C THR A 92 -6.74 -14.51 -9.33
N ASP A 93 -8.05 -14.64 -9.08
CA ASP A 93 -9.03 -13.63 -9.51
C ASP A 93 -8.84 -12.34 -8.73
N PHE A 94 -8.61 -12.43 -7.41
CA PHE A 94 -8.30 -11.27 -6.59
C PHE A 94 -7.01 -10.57 -7.05
N ASP A 95 -5.94 -11.32 -7.26
CA ASP A 95 -4.65 -10.79 -7.72
C ASP A 95 -4.81 -10.07 -9.07
N ASN A 96 -5.56 -10.66 -10.01
CA ASN A 96 -5.85 -10.02 -11.29
C ASN A 96 -6.58 -8.69 -11.13
N ARG A 97 -7.60 -8.63 -10.26
CA ARG A 97 -8.31 -7.36 -9.97
C ARG A 97 -7.41 -6.35 -9.27
N MET A 98 -6.51 -6.80 -8.40
CA MET A 98 -5.53 -5.93 -7.77
C MET A 98 -4.53 -5.35 -8.78
N LEU A 99 -4.10 -6.12 -9.77
CA LEU A 99 -3.25 -5.61 -10.86
C LEU A 99 -3.96 -4.53 -11.68
N ASP A 100 -5.24 -4.75 -12.02
CA ASP A 100 -6.05 -3.75 -12.73
C ASP A 100 -6.21 -2.47 -11.90
N LEU A 101 -6.47 -2.60 -10.60
CA LEU A 101 -6.55 -1.47 -9.68
C LEU A 101 -5.23 -0.68 -9.60
N LEU A 102 -4.11 -1.39 -9.41
CA LEU A 102 -2.79 -0.77 -9.32
C LEU A 102 -2.40 -0.05 -10.60
N LYS A 103 -2.75 -0.60 -11.76
CA LYS A 103 -2.54 0.06 -13.05
C LYS A 103 -3.28 1.39 -13.13
N VAL A 104 -4.59 1.39 -12.82
CA VAL A 104 -5.41 2.62 -12.86
C VAL A 104 -4.91 3.65 -11.84
N MET A 105 -4.50 3.22 -10.64
CA MET A 105 -3.88 4.11 -9.65
C MET A 105 -2.56 4.70 -10.15
N GLY A 106 -1.71 3.88 -10.78
CA GLY A 106 -0.44 4.30 -11.36
C GLY A 106 -0.64 5.36 -12.44
N GLU A 107 -1.54 5.10 -13.40
CA GLU A 107 -1.88 6.04 -14.48
C GLU A 107 -2.40 7.37 -13.93
N SER A 108 -3.28 7.35 -12.93
CA SER A 108 -3.79 8.55 -12.26
C SER A 108 -2.70 9.37 -11.56
N LEU A 109 -1.60 8.73 -11.15
CA LEU A 109 -0.46 9.36 -10.49
C LEU A 109 0.68 9.74 -11.46
N GLY A 110 0.50 9.48 -12.76
CA GLY A 110 1.49 9.76 -13.80
C GLY A 110 2.58 8.70 -13.93
N TYR A 111 2.35 7.49 -13.42
CA TYR A 111 3.20 6.34 -13.69
C TYR A 111 2.67 5.60 -14.92
N ASN A 112 3.53 5.43 -15.93
CA ASN A 112 3.26 4.51 -17.03
C ASN A 112 3.68 3.12 -16.57
N MET A 113 2.73 2.28 -16.18
CA MET A 113 2.99 0.92 -15.73
C MET A 113 2.42 -0.09 -16.70
N ASP A 114 3.24 -1.06 -17.09
CA ASP A 114 2.74 -2.24 -17.79
C ASP A 114 2.29 -3.30 -16.76
N ARG A 115 1.11 -3.87 -17.00
CA ARG A 115 0.51 -4.91 -16.15
C ARG A 115 1.38 -6.17 -16.12
N GLN A 116 2.05 -6.50 -17.22
CA GLN A 116 2.73 -7.78 -17.43
C GLN A 116 4.22 -7.80 -17.09
N THR A 117 4.88 -6.64 -16.96
CA THR A 117 6.31 -6.57 -16.61
C THR A 117 6.52 -5.90 -15.27
N ASP A 118 5.78 -4.82 -14.99
CA ASP A 118 6.07 -3.99 -13.82
C ASP A 118 5.29 -4.44 -12.57
N LEU A 119 4.13 -5.07 -12.78
CA LEU A 119 3.21 -5.43 -11.70
C LEU A 119 3.07 -6.94 -11.45
N SER A 120 3.37 -7.80 -12.42
CA SER A 120 3.40 -9.26 -12.23
C SER A 120 4.62 -9.71 -11.43
N ASP A 121 5.77 -9.10 -11.72
CA ASP A 121 7.08 -9.49 -11.20
C ASP A 121 7.22 -8.98 -9.77
N PHE A 122 7.30 -9.93 -8.84
CA PHE A 122 7.40 -9.64 -7.41
C PHE A 122 8.65 -10.32 -6.86
N TYR A 123 9.65 -9.50 -6.55
CA TYR A 123 10.89 -9.99 -5.97
C TYR A 123 10.64 -10.55 -4.57
N THR A 124 10.89 -11.85 -4.41
CA THR A 124 10.93 -12.51 -3.11
C THR A 124 12.30 -13.17 -2.96
N PRO A 125 13.14 -12.73 -2.00
CA PRO A 125 14.44 -13.37 -1.79
C PRO A 125 14.24 -14.83 -1.39
N GLU A 126 14.97 -15.75 -2.03
CA GLU A 126 14.86 -17.20 -1.78
C GLU A 126 15.07 -17.54 -0.30
N ASN A 127 16.01 -16.87 0.37
CA ASN A 127 16.28 -17.05 1.80
C ASN A 127 15.10 -16.69 2.72
N HIS A 128 14.24 -15.75 2.30
CA HIS A 128 13.07 -15.35 3.08
C HIS A 128 11.94 -16.38 2.93
N TYR A 129 11.77 -16.89 1.72
CA TYR A 129 10.78 -17.92 1.43
C TYR A 129 11.12 -19.25 2.12
N SER A 130 12.40 -19.67 2.08
CA SER A 130 12.85 -20.92 2.71
C SER A 130 12.74 -20.89 4.24
N ALA A 131 13.07 -19.77 4.89
CA ALA A 131 12.89 -19.60 6.32
C ALA A 131 11.42 -19.68 6.75
N LEU A 132 10.51 -19.08 5.96
CA LEU A 132 9.07 -19.10 6.25
C LEU A 132 8.47 -20.49 6.04
N GLN A 133 8.84 -21.19 4.96
CA GLN A 133 8.44 -22.58 4.75
C GLN A 133 8.92 -23.49 5.88
N LEU A 134 10.15 -23.31 6.34
CA LEU A 134 10.69 -24.06 7.47
C LEU A 134 9.86 -23.82 8.73
N GLN A 135 9.50 -22.57 9.02
CA GLN A 135 8.67 -22.22 10.18
C GLN A 135 7.25 -22.82 10.08
N VAL A 136 6.63 -22.76 8.90
CA VAL A 136 5.31 -23.39 8.66
C VAL A 136 5.38 -24.89 8.90
N THR A 137 6.40 -25.55 8.33
CA THR A 137 6.61 -27.00 8.47
C THR A 137 6.85 -27.38 9.93
N LEU A 138 7.70 -26.64 10.63
CA LEU A 138 7.98 -26.86 12.06
C LEU A 138 6.69 -26.75 12.88
N ASN A 139 5.89 -25.71 12.67
CA ASN A 139 4.63 -25.52 13.39
C ASN A 139 3.62 -26.63 13.10
N GLN A 140 3.52 -27.11 11.85
CA GLN A 140 2.65 -28.22 11.47
C GLN A 140 3.07 -29.54 12.13
N GLU A 141 4.36 -29.88 12.07
CA GLU A 141 4.88 -31.10 12.71
C GLU A 141 4.76 -31.04 14.23
N PHE A 142 4.98 -29.86 14.81
CA PHE A 142 4.80 -29.64 16.23
C PHE A 142 3.34 -29.80 16.66
N LEU A 143 2.39 -29.23 15.91
CA LEU A 143 0.96 -29.42 16.14
C LEU A 143 0.57 -30.89 16.01
N ARG A 144 1.05 -31.59 14.98
CA ARG A 144 0.82 -33.03 14.80
C ARG A 144 1.29 -33.82 16.03
N VAL A 145 2.47 -33.51 16.58
CA VAL A 145 2.97 -34.17 17.78
C VAL A 145 2.09 -33.84 19.00
N LEU A 146 1.76 -32.57 19.21
CA LEU A 146 0.95 -32.12 20.34
C LEU A 146 -0.46 -32.74 20.32
N GLU A 147 -1.13 -32.80 19.18
CA GLU A 147 -2.46 -33.42 19.05
C GLU A 147 -2.46 -34.91 19.38
N ASN A 148 -1.33 -35.58 19.13
CA ASN A 148 -1.12 -37.01 19.38
C ASN A 148 -0.40 -37.29 20.71
N SER A 149 -0.21 -36.29 21.58
CA SER A 149 0.44 -36.44 22.89
C SER A 149 -0.49 -36.02 24.03
N GLU A 150 -0.43 -36.72 25.16
CA GLU A 150 -1.17 -36.36 26.39
C GLU A 150 -0.43 -35.27 27.19
N SER A 151 0.91 -35.26 27.10
CA SER A 151 1.78 -34.23 27.65
C SER A 151 3.04 -34.15 26.79
N PHE A 152 3.88 -33.12 26.99
CA PHE A 152 5.12 -32.91 26.24
C PHE A 152 6.09 -34.11 26.23
N SER A 153 5.93 -35.06 27.16
CA SER A 153 6.77 -36.26 27.27
C SER A 153 6.01 -37.58 27.10
N THR A 154 4.68 -37.56 26.95
CA THR A 154 3.86 -38.78 26.91
C THR A 154 2.99 -38.85 25.65
N PRO A 155 3.20 -39.85 24.77
CA PRO A 155 2.31 -40.06 23.62
C PRO A 155 0.92 -40.46 24.11
N LYS A 156 -0.12 -40.02 23.40
CA LYS A 156 -1.52 -40.33 23.72
C LYS A 156 -1.77 -41.83 23.53
N LYS A 157 -2.27 -42.51 24.56
CA LYS A 157 -2.60 -43.94 24.44
C LYS A 157 -3.79 -44.09 23.49
N LYS A 158 -3.64 -44.98 22.49
CA LYS A 158 -4.71 -45.33 21.54
C LYS A 158 -5.87 -46.03 22.24
#